data_AF-A0A821E160-F1
#
_entry.id   AF-A0A821E160-F1
#
_cell.length_a   1.000
_cell.length_b   1.000
_cell.length_c   1.000
_cell.angle_alpha   90.00
_cell.angle_beta   90.00
_cell.angle_gamma   90.00
#
_symmetry.space_group_name_H-M   'P 1'
#
loop_
_entity.id
_entity.type
_entity.pdbx_description
1 polymer ?
#
loop_
_entity_poly.entity_id
_entity_poly.type
_entity_poly.pdbx_seq_one_letter_code
_entity_poly.pdbx_strand_id
1 'polypeptide(L)'
;IRSSYGRTFIPYHKSIDCLTLDVKSINVIHIPPRESYTVQTKVELSSADTVYFSPVDVIQSKKPIVMSPSLLHINNYTTYLEIYNPHDYTYTLPMNTLLGRV
;
A
#
# COMPACT_ATOMS: atom_id res chain seq x y z
N ILE A 1 -11.05 -12.58 13.57
CA ILE A 1 -10.24 -12.64 14.83
C ILE A 1 -10.06 -11.20 15.29
N ARG A 2 -10.33 -10.85 16.55
CA ARG A 2 -10.11 -9.48 17.06
C ARG A 2 -8.71 -9.38 17.65
N SER A 3 -7.97 -8.33 17.31
CA SER A 3 -6.72 -8.02 18.01
C SER A 3 -7.01 -7.53 19.43
N SER A 4 -6.03 -7.64 20.32
CA SER A 4 -6.07 -7.09 21.69
C SER A 4 -6.28 -5.57 21.76
N TYR A 5 -6.24 -4.87 20.62
CA TYR A 5 -6.48 -3.43 20.49
C TYR A 5 -7.85 -3.11 19.84
N GLY A 6 -8.78 -4.06 19.80
CA GLY A 6 -10.14 -3.85 19.30
C GLY A 6 -10.28 -3.74 17.78
N ARG A 7 -9.19 -3.95 17.02
CA ARG A 7 -9.24 -3.97 15.55
C ARG A 7 -9.77 -5.33 15.07
N THR A 8 -10.82 -5.29 14.25
CA THR A 8 -11.35 -6.47 13.57
C THR A 8 -10.37 -6.86 12.46
N PHE A 9 -9.62 -7.95 12.64
CA PHE A 9 -8.91 -8.55 11.51
C PHE A 9 -9.95 -9.25 10.64
N ILE A 10 -10.12 -8.75 9.41
CA ILE A 10 -10.69 -9.54 8.32
C ILE A 10 -9.60 -10.55 7.95
N PRO A 11 -9.76 -11.85 8.25
CA PRO A 11 -8.77 -12.84 7.88
C PRO A 11 -8.73 -12.92 6.35
N TYR A 12 -7.58 -12.55 5.75
CA TYR A 12 -7.32 -12.82 4.35
C TYR A 12 -7.19 -14.35 4.21
N HIS A 13 -8.19 -14.97 3.58
CA HIS A 13 -8.18 -16.40 3.31
C HIS A 13 -7.05 -16.68 2.31
N LYS A 14 -6.04 -17.44 2.74
CA LYS A 14 -4.83 -17.80 2.00
C LYS A 14 -5.07 -18.71 0.78
N SER A 15 -6.32 -18.84 0.32
CA SER A 15 -6.74 -19.88 -0.63
C SER A 15 -7.86 -19.40 -1.54
N ILE A 16 -7.65 -18.27 -2.18
CA ILE A 16 -8.32 -18.02 -3.46
C ILE A 16 -7.19 -17.66 -4.43
N ASP A 17 -6.98 -18.51 -5.43
CA ASP A 17 -6.17 -18.25 -6.63
C ASP A 17 -6.80 -17.10 -7.46
N CYS A 18 -7.11 -15.97 -6.83
CA CYS A 18 -7.66 -14.77 -7.44
C CYS A 18 -6.51 -13.80 -7.62
N LEU A 19 -5.89 -13.80 -8.81
CA LEU A 19 -5.33 -12.66 -9.55
C LEU A 19 -4.94 -11.39 -8.76
N THR A 20 -4.26 -11.49 -7.62
CA THR A 20 -3.77 -10.30 -6.92
C THR A 20 -2.46 -9.84 -7.57
N LEU A 21 -2.38 -8.58 -7.97
CA LEU A 21 -1.17 -8.00 -8.53
C LEU A 21 -0.40 -7.22 -7.46
N ASP A 22 0.90 -7.49 -7.35
CA ASP A 22 1.78 -6.77 -6.45
C ASP A 22 1.98 -5.32 -6.93
N VAL A 23 1.68 -4.38 -6.04
CA VAL A 23 1.88 -2.95 -6.28
C VAL A 23 3.20 -2.53 -5.64
N LYS A 24 4.13 -2.05 -6.46
CA LYS A 24 5.48 -1.66 -6.03
C LYS A 24 5.75 -0.18 -6.25
N SER A 25 6.68 0.38 -5.46
CA SER A 25 7.20 1.72 -5.70
C SER A 25 8.03 1.76 -6.99
N ILE A 26 7.76 2.74 -7.87
CA ILE A 26 8.50 2.91 -9.12
C ILE A 26 9.82 3.66 -8.89
N ASN A 27 9.88 4.49 -7.84
CA ASN A 27 11.04 5.30 -7.49
C ASN A 27 11.38 5.10 -6.00
N VAL A 28 12.55 5.61 -5.60
CA VAL A 28 12.85 5.84 -4.18
C VAL A 28 11.89 6.93 -3.67
N ILE A 29 11.30 6.70 -2.51
CA ILE A 29 10.29 7.61 -1.92
C ILE A 29 10.82 8.12 -0.60
N HIS A 30 10.82 9.44 -0.44
CA HIS A 30 11.18 10.09 0.81
C HIS A 30 9.91 10.71 1.40
N ILE A 31 9.49 10.22 2.55
CA ILE A 31 8.26 10.65 3.22
C ILE A 31 8.71 11.50 4.43
N PRO A 32 8.45 12.82 4.43
CA PRO A 32 8.81 13.69 5.55
C PRO A 32 8.17 13.24 6.87
N PRO A 33 8.72 13.63 8.03
CA PRO A 33 8.16 13.27 9.32
C PRO A 33 6.77 13.87 9.52
N ARG A 34 5.83 13.07 10.04
CA ARG A 34 4.45 13.48 10.35
C ARG A 34 3.66 14.03 9.15
N GLU A 35 4.02 13.63 7.94
CA GLU A 35 3.36 14.05 6.71
C GLU A 35 2.85 12.85 5.90
N SER A 36 1.81 13.13 5.09
CA SER A 36 1.33 12.24 4.03
C SER A 36 2.08 12.53 2.73
N TYR A 37 2.38 11.48 1.98
CA TYR A 37 2.98 11.57 0.66
C TYR A 37 2.19 10.73 -0.35
N THR A 38 1.90 11.32 -1.50
CA THR A 38 1.18 10.66 -2.59
C THR A 38 2.16 9.98 -3.55
N VAL A 39 2.08 8.66 -3.64
CA VAL A 39 2.94 7.82 -4.48
C VAL A 39 2.19 7.47 -5.75
N GLN A 40 2.76 7.82 -6.90
CA GLN A 40 2.30 7.29 -8.17
C GLN A 40 2.82 5.86 -8.36
N THR A 41 1.92 4.94 -8.69
CA THR A 41 2.26 3.54 -9.00
C THR A 41 1.56 3.09 -10.28
N LYS A 42 2.12 2.06 -10.92
CA LYS A 42 1.58 1.46 -12.13
C LYS A 42 0.83 0.20 -11.76
N VAL A 43 -0.35 0.05 -12.33
CA VAL A 43 -1.23 -1.11 -12.16
C VAL A 43 -1.58 -1.63 -13.55
N GLU A 44 -1.03 -2.79 -13.90
CA GLU A 44 -1.20 -3.42 -15.22
C GLU A 44 -2.52 -4.20 -15.30
N LEU A 45 -3.64 -3.58 -14.94
CA LEU A 45 -4.97 -4.15 -15.10
C LEU A 45 -5.60 -3.62 -16.39
N SER A 46 -5.94 -4.54 -17.30
CA SER A 46 -6.35 -4.21 -18.67
C SER A 46 -7.78 -3.70 -18.82
N SER A 47 -8.63 -3.83 -17.79
CA SER A 47 -10.07 -3.64 -17.94
C SER A 47 -10.82 -3.01 -16.76
N ALA A 48 -10.14 -2.67 -15.66
CA ALA A 48 -10.80 -2.15 -14.46
C ALA A 48 -10.49 -0.66 -14.23
N ASP A 49 -11.53 0.17 -14.18
CA ASP A 49 -11.41 1.61 -13.87
C ASP A 49 -11.18 1.87 -12.38
N THR A 50 -11.57 0.93 -11.52
CA THR A 50 -11.43 1.03 -10.06
C THR A 50 -11.01 -0.31 -9.49
N VAL A 51 -10.04 -0.30 -8.58
CA VAL A 51 -9.50 -1.51 -7.95
C VAL A 51 -9.40 -1.34 -6.44
N TYR A 52 -9.60 -2.43 -5.72
CA TYR A 52 -9.47 -2.41 -4.28
C TYR A 52 -8.01 -2.66 -3.90
N PHE A 53 -7.37 -1.68 -3.29
CA PHE A 53 -6.02 -1.81 -2.79
C PHE A 53 -6.01 -2.26 -1.34
N SER A 54 -5.30 -3.36 -1.10
CA SER A 54 -4.95 -3.82 0.23
C SER A 54 -3.47 -3.53 0.50
N PRO A 55 -3.12 -2.63 1.43
CA PRO A 55 -1.73 -2.46 1.83
C PRO A 55 -1.19 -3.78 2.37
N VAL A 56 0.06 -4.10 2.03
CA VAL A 56 0.78 -5.12 2.78
C VAL A 56 1.40 -4.44 3.97
N ASP A 57 1.45 -5.14 5.10
CA ASP A 57 2.33 -4.71 6.18
C ASP A 57 3.75 -4.65 5.59
N VAL A 58 4.33 -3.45 5.49
CA VAL A 58 5.74 -3.28 5.12
C VAL A 58 6.55 -3.68 6.36
N ILE A 59 6.55 -4.99 6.66
CA ILE A 59 7.16 -5.61 7.85
C ILE A 59 8.69 -5.48 7.81
N GLN A 60 9.27 -5.05 6.69
CA GLN A 60 10.72 -5.01 6.51
C GLN A 60 11.44 -4.00 7.42
N SER A 61 10.76 -3.08 8.10
CA SER A 61 11.39 -2.24 9.12
C SER A 61 10.63 -2.26 10.43
N LYS A 62 11.35 -2.25 11.56
CA LYS A 62 10.82 -2.12 12.93
C LYS A 62 10.03 -0.81 13.19
N LYS A 63 9.73 -0.04 12.14
CA LYS A 63 9.19 1.31 12.16
C LYS A 63 8.16 1.44 11.02
N PRO A 64 6.92 0.98 11.23
CA PRO A 64 5.94 0.91 10.15
C PRO A 64 5.51 2.31 9.69
N ILE A 65 5.36 2.47 8.38
CA ILE A 65 4.57 3.53 7.75
C ILE A 65 3.09 3.13 7.76
N VAL A 66 2.19 4.11 7.66
CA VAL A 66 0.75 3.84 7.65
C VAL A 66 0.22 4.00 6.23
N MET A 67 -0.45 2.95 5.76
CA MET A 67 -1.22 2.96 4.52
C MET A 67 -2.62 2.41 4.83
N SER A 68 -3.65 3.02 4.25
CA SER A 68 -5.02 2.57 4.42
C SER A 68 -5.50 1.80 3.19
N PRO A 69 -6.26 0.70 3.38
CA PRO A 69 -7.00 0.09 2.29
C PRO A 69 -7.91 1.13 1.64
N SER A 70 -7.98 1.13 0.31
CA SER A 70 -8.72 2.15 -0.44
C SER A 70 -9.18 1.62 -1.79
N LEU A 71 -10.26 2.22 -2.31
CA LEU A 71 -10.66 2.05 -3.71
C LEU A 71 -9.85 3.05 -4.55
N LEU A 72 -9.05 2.51 -5.46
CA LEU A 72 -8.17 3.28 -6.32
C LEU A 72 -8.75 3.39 -7.70
N HIS A 73 -8.81 4.61 -8.22
CA HIS A 73 -9.10 4.82 -9.62
C HIS A 73 -7.84 4.58 -10.46
N ILE A 74 -7.98 3.79 -11.51
CA ILE A 74 -6.91 3.56 -12.48
C ILE A 74 -7.12 4.53 -13.64
N ASN A 75 -6.11 5.34 -13.91
CA ASN A 75 -6.08 6.22 -15.08
C ASN A 75 -4.83 5.90 -15.89
N ASN A 76 -5.00 5.42 -17.13
CA ASN A 76 -3.89 5.02 -18.02
C ASN A 76 -2.88 4.08 -17.33
N TYR A 77 -3.36 3.02 -16.67
CA TYR A 77 -2.53 2.06 -15.92
C TYR A 77 -1.75 2.67 -14.75
N THR A 78 -2.11 3.88 -14.31
CA THR A 78 -1.50 4.53 -13.15
C THR A 78 -2.53 4.82 -12.09
N THR A 79 -2.10 4.82 -10.84
CA THR A 79 -2.91 5.22 -9.70
C THR A 79 -2.04 5.87 -8.63
N TYR A 80 -2.69 6.43 -7.62
CA TYR A 80 -2.05 7.19 -6.56
C TYR A 80 -2.38 6.58 -5.21
N LEU A 81 -1.34 6.32 -4.41
CA LEU A 81 -1.43 5.79 -3.07
C LEU A 81 -1.02 6.86 -2.07
N GLU A 82 -1.79 7.05 -1.00
CA GLU A 82 -1.35 7.88 0.12
C GLU A 82 -0.60 7.04 1.14
N ILE A 83 0.59 7.53 1.54
CA ILE A 83 1.39 6.93 2.60
C ILE A 83 1.66 7.98 3.66
N TYR A 84 1.36 7.67 4.91
CA TYR A 84 1.64 8.53 6.05
C TYR A 84 2.87 8.03 6.83
N ASN A 85 3.78 8.96 7.15
CA ASN A 85 4.91 8.70 8.02
C ASN A 85 4.60 9.16 9.46
N PRO A 86 4.35 8.24 10.40
CA PRO A 86 4.06 8.60 11.79
C PRO A 86 5.32 9.00 12.58
N HIS A 87 6.52 8.84 12.01
CA HIS A 87 7.79 9.05 12.70
C HIS A 87 8.22 10.53 12.69
N ASP A 88 9.18 10.85 13.53
CA ASP A 88 9.82 12.17 13.66
C ASP A 88 11.05 12.36 12.77
N TYR A 89 11.36 11.37 11.93
CA TYR A 89 12.41 11.43 10.91
C TYR A 89 11.85 11.09 9.52
N THR A 90 12.55 11.51 8.47
CA THR A 90 12.21 11.17 7.08
C THR A 90 12.30 9.67 6.84
N TYR A 91 11.21 9.05 6.42
CA TYR A 91 11.18 7.63 6.07
C TYR A 91 11.51 7.46 4.59
N THR A 92 12.50 6.62 4.28
CA THR A 92 12.88 6.34 2.88
C THR A 92 12.47 4.92 2.49
N LEU A 93 11.61 4.80 1.49
CA LEU A 93 11.29 3.52 0.84
C LEU A 93 12.20 3.35 -0.39
N PRO A 94 12.95 2.25 -0.49
CA PRO A 94 13.66 1.91 -1.72
C PRO A 94 12.72 1.78 -2.92
N MET A 95 13.28 1.91 -4.13
CA MET A 95 12.60 1.50 -5.35
C MET A 95 12.23 0.02 -5.29
N ASN A 96 11.14 -0.37 -5.94
CA ASN A 96 10.59 -1.73 -5.98
C ASN A 96 10.10 -2.27 -4.62
N THR A 97 9.88 -1.41 -3.64
CA THR A 97 9.28 -1.81 -2.35
C THR A 97 7.85 -2.25 -2.59
N LEU A 98 7.46 -3.42 -2.08
CA LEU A 98 6.09 -3.91 -2.11
C LEU A 98 5.22 -3.07 -1.17
N LEU A 99 4.26 -2.34 -1.72
CA LEU A 99 3.37 -1.44 -0.97
C LEU A 99 2.03 -2.12 -0.65
N GLY A 100 1.54 -2.95 -1.55
CA GLY A 100 0.29 -3.66 -1.36
C GLY A 100 -0.06 -4.55 -2.53
N ARG A 101 -1.33 -4.95 -2.57
CA ARG A 101 -1.90 -5.78 -3.63
C ARG A 101 -3.24 -5.21 -4.06
N VAL A 102 -3.54 -5.34 -5.35
CA VAL A 102 -4.85 -5.06 -5.97
C VAL A 102 -5.44 -6.31 -6.56
#